data_AF-A0AAE1TTN8-F1
#
_entry.id   AF-A0AAE1TTN8-F1
#
_cell.length_a   1.000
_cell.length_b   1.000
_cell.length_c   1.000
_cell.angle_alpha   90.00
_cell.angle_beta   90.00
_cell.angle_gamma   90.00
#
_symmetry.space_group_name_H-M   'P 1'
#
loop_
_entity.id
_entity.type
_entity.pdbx_description
1 polymer ?
#
loop_
_entity_poly.entity_id
_entity_poly.type
_entity_poly.pdbx_seq_one_letter_code
_entity_poly.pdbx_strand_id
1 'polypeptide(L)'
;MQDKVKRLEEQLKESHRNERARDETSAVKAIQKNYKYFFKYVKKQATVKAAIGPLVAADGEVISDPQQICQTLKSQYEKVFSQPKESHRIDDPEFFFNSTGQPPQLEDIDLQPKDIIEAIDGNYITVLSIMDNPSAGLPTPVPSTGDGDEQ
;
A
#
# COMPACT_ATOMS: atom_id res chain seq x y z
N MET A 1 24.32 -3.60 33.54
CA MET A 1 24.41 -4.69 32.54
C MET A 1 23.51 -4.41 31.33
N GLN A 2 22.27 -3.95 31.55
CA GLN A 2 21.33 -3.56 30.49
C GLN A 2 21.87 -2.46 29.55
N ASP A 3 22.59 -1.45 30.07
CA ASP A 3 23.15 -0.37 29.23
C ASP A 3 24.20 -0.85 28.22
N LYS A 4 24.96 -1.89 28.58
CA LYS A 4 25.98 -2.46 27.69
C LYS A 4 25.33 -3.21 26.53
N VAL A 5 24.22 -3.92 26.80
CA VAL A 5 23.45 -4.64 25.78
C VAL A 5 22.84 -3.64 24.80
N LYS A 6 22.15 -2.61 25.32
CA LYS A 6 21.54 -1.56 24.49
C LYS A 6 22.56 -0.87 23.59
N ARG A 7 23.74 -0.52 24.11
CA ARG A 7 24.82 0.08 23.33
C ARG A 7 25.30 -0.82 22.20
N LEU A 8 25.44 -2.12 22.46
CA LEU A 8 25.85 -3.09 21.44
C LEU A 8 24.79 -3.25 20.35
N GLU A 9 23.50 -3.26 20.72
CA GLU A 9 22.39 -3.28 19.76
C GLU A 9 22.38 -2.05 18.86
N GLU A 10 22.59 -0.86 19.44
CA GLU A 10 22.71 0.39 18.67
C GLU A 10 23.88 0.35 17.70
N GLN A 11 25.05 -0.13 18.14
CA GLN A 11 26.24 -0.29 17.28
C GLN A 11 26.01 -1.30 16.15
N LEU A 12 25.34 -2.41 16.44
CA LEU A 12 25.01 -3.42 15.45
C LEU A 12 24.04 -2.87 14.39
N LYS A 13 23.01 -2.14 14.85
CA LYS A 13 22.03 -1.47 13.97
C LYS A 13 22.73 -0.47 13.05
N GLU A 14 23.66 0.30 13.60
CA GLU A 14 24.43 1.29 12.84
C GLU A 14 25.38 0.64 11.83
N SER A 15 26.05 -0.45 12.21
CA SER A 15 26.89 -1.25 11.30
C SER A 15 26.09 -1.73 10.09
N HIS A 16 24.91 -2.31 10.31
CA HIS A 16 24.05 -2.78 9.22
C HIS A 16 23.49 -1.66 8.34
N ARG A 17 23.21 -0.48 8.90
CA ARG A 17 22.82 0.69 8.12
C ARG A 17 23.94 1.15 7.19
N ASN A 18 25.15 1.23 7.72
CA ASN A 18 26.33 1.62 6.96
C ASN A 18 26.67 0.61 5.86
N GLU A 19 26.56 -0.70 6.14
CA GLU A 19 26.70 -1.75 5.14
C GLU A 19 25.69 -1.58 3.99
N ARG A 20 24.40 -1.40 4.32
CA ARG A 20 23.36 -1.18 3.30
C ARG A 20 23.63 0.06 2.44
N ALA A 21 24.02 1.17 3.06
CA ALA A 21 24.30 2.42 2.34
C ALA A 21 25.49 2.27 1.38
N ARG A 22 26.53 1.52 1.78
CA ARG A 22 27.68 1.21 0.91
C ARG A 22 27.28 0.35 -0.28
N ASP A 23 26.48 -0.68 -0.05
CA ASP A 23 25.96 -1.56 -1.11
C ASP A 23 25.09 -0.78 -2.09
N GLU A 24 24.19 0.06 -1.59
CA GLU A 24 23.31 0.91 -2.39
C GLU A 24 24.12 1.88 -3.26
N THR A 25 25.06 2.60 -2.64
CA THR A 25 25.95 3.53 -3.35
C THR A 25 26.73 2.82 -4.46
N SER A 26 27.20 1.60 -4.19
CA SER A 26 27.94 0.79 -5.16
C SER A 26 27.04 0.35 -6.32
N ALA A 27 25.80 -0.05 -6.03
CA ALA A 27 24.80 -0.42 -7.04
C ALA A 27 24.41 0.76 -7.94
N VAL A 28 24.19 1.94 -7.35
CA VAL A 28 23.86 3.17 -8.09
C VAL A 28 25.01 3.58 -9.00
N LYS A 29 26.26 3.56 -8.50
CA LYS A 29 27.45 3.86 -9.32
C LYS A 29 27.64 2.86 -10.46
N ALA A 30 27.28 1.60 -10.24
CA ALA A 30 27.42 0.53 -11.23
C ALA A 30 26.31 0.51 -12.29
N ILE A 31 25.19 1.24 -12.13
CA ILE A 31 24.02 1.13 -13.02
C ILE A 31 24.37 1.39 -14.50
N GLN A 32 25.22 2.39 -14.76
CA GLN A 32 25.61 2.78 -16.12
C GLN A 32 26.58 1.78 -16.75
N LYS A 33 27.44 1.12 -15.95
CA LYS A 33 28.48 0.20 -16.44
C LYS A 33 28.05 -1.26 -16.44
N ASN A 34 27.24 -1.66 -15.47
CA ASN A 34 26.75 -3.02 -15.26
C ASN A 34 25.35 -3.00 -14.66
N TYR A 35 24.35 -2.76 -15.50
CA TYR A 35 22.95 -2.73 -15.10
C TYR A 35 22.49 -4.04 -14.42
N LYS A 36 23.05 -5.20 -14.80
CA LYS A 36 22.71 -6.50 -14.20
C LYS A 36 23.04 -6.54 -12.70
N TYR A 37 24.14 -5.90 -12.29
CA TYR A 37 24.50 -5.77 -10.87
C TYR A 37 23.45 -4.96 -10.10
N PHE A 38 23.03 -3.83 -10.65
CA PHE A 38 21.97 -2.99 -10.06
C PHE A 38 20.65 -3.75 -9.94
N PHE A 39 20.18 -4.41 -11.02
CA PHE A 39 18.94 -5.17 -10.97
C PHE A 39 19.00 -6.38 -10.02
N LYS A 40 20.18 -7.00 -9.84
CA LYS A 40 20.38 -8.04 -8.82
C LYS A 40 20.19 -7.47 -7.41
N TYR A 41 20.75 -6.28 -7.14
CA TYR A 41 20.56 -5.57 -5.89
C TYR A 41 19.08 -5.24 -5.66
N VAL A 42 18.41 -4.61 -6.63
CA VAL A 42 16.98 -4.25 -6.54
C VAL A 42 16.11 -5.48 -6.30
N LYS A 43 16.32 -6.58 -7.05
CA LYS A 43 15.56 -7.82 -6.83
C LYS A 43 15.75 -8.37 -5.43
N LYS A 44 16.98 -8.35 -4.90
CA LYS A 44 17.25 -8.78 -3.51
C LYS A 44 16.48 -7.95 -2.49
N GLN A 45 16.35 -6.63 -2.71
CA GLN A 45 15.61 -5.73 -1.81
C GLN A 45 14.10 -5.82 -1.97
N ALA A 46 13.61 -6.05 -3.19
CA ALA A 46 12.19 -6.20 -3.50
C ALA A 46 11.59 -7.49 -2.90
N THR A 47 12.41 -8.52 -2.69
CA THR A 47 11.97 -9.75 -2.03
C THR A 47 11.73 -9.49 -0.54
N VAL A 48 10.46 -9.36 -0.16
CA VAL A 48 10.05 -9.35 1.24
C VAL A 48 10.30 -10.75 1.81
N LYS A 49 11.29 -10.88 2.69
CA LYS A 49 11.38 -12.06 3.56
C LYS A 49 10.26 -11.93 4.57
N ALA A 50 9.10 -12.51 4.27
CA ALA A 50 7.99 -12.67 5.20
C ALA A 50 8.36 -13.70 6.27
N ALA A 51 9.43 -13.46 7.03
CA ALA A 51 9.57 -14.11 8.31
C ALA A 51 8.48 -13.50 9.17
N ILE A 52 7.45 -14.30 9.46
CA ILE A 52 6.41 -13.91 10.43
C ILE A 52 7.16 -13.67 11.74
N GLY A 53 7.18 -12.41 12.17
CA GLY A 53 7.78 -12.02 13.43
C GLY A 53 7.06 -12.68 14.60
N PRO A 54 7.63 -12.64 15.81
CA PRO A 54 6.93 -13.09 17.01
C PRO A 54 5.56 -12.38 17.13
N LEU A 55 4.55 -13.12 17.58
CA LEU A 55 3.22 -12.56 17.82
C LEU A 55 3.32 -11.45 18.88
N VAL A 56 2.78 -10.29 18.56
CA VAL A 56 2.79 -9.12 19.43
C VAL A 56 1.36 -8.80 19.82
N ALA A 57 1.12 -8.56 21.11
CA ALA A 57 -0.16 -8.11 21.62
C ALA A 57 -0.43 -6.65 21.23
N ALA A 58 -1.65 -6.17 21.47
CA ALA A 58 -2.06 -4.81 21.12
C ALA A 58 -1.27 -3.72 21.88
N ASP A 59 -0.67 -4.06 23.01
CA ASP A 59 0.20 -3.22 23.84
C ASP A 59 1.66 -3.18 23.36
N GLY A 60 2.02 -3.96 22.34
CA GLY A 60 3.38 -4.05 21.82
C GLY A 60 4.26 -5.09 22.52
N GLU A 61 3.74 -5.87 23.48
CA GLU A 61 4.49 -6.95 24.13
C GLU A 61 4.50 -8.23 23.29
N VAL A 62 5.61 -8.95 23.33
CA VAL A 62 5.76 -10.24 22.63
C VAL A 62 5.01 -11.32 23.39
N ILE A 63 4.03 -11.94 22.73
CA ILE A 63 3.24 -13.03 23.29
C ILE A 63 4.00 -14.34 23.14
N SER A 64 4.32 -14.97 24.27
CA SER A 64 4.96 -16.30 24.32
C SER A 64 4.06 -17.36 24.95
N ASP A 65 3.05 -16.96 25.73
CA ASP A 65 2.13 -17.87 26.39
C ASP A 65 1.09 -18.45 25.42
N PRO A 66 0.90 -19.78 25.36
CA PRO A 66 -0.05 -20.40 24.43
C PRO A 66 -1.50 -19.93 24.59
N GLN A 67 -1.96 -19.67 25.81
CA GLN A 67 -3.33 -19.23 26.05
C GLN A 67 -3.55 -17.81 25.52
N GLN A 68 -2.59 -16.92 25.75
CA GLN A 68 -2.61 -15.56 25.21
C GLN A 68 -2.55 -15.53 23.67
N ILE A 69 -1.77 -16.44 23.05
CA ILE A 69 -1.72 -16.59 21.59
C ILE A 69 -3.12 -16.94 21.07
N CYS A 70 -3.74 -17.98 21.62
CA CYS A 70 -5.08 -18.42 21.21
C CYS A 70 -6.11 -17.29 21.33
N GLN A 71 -6.11 -16.56 22.44
CA GLN A 71 -7.05 -15.46 22.68
C GLN A 71 -6.84 -14.30 21.69
N THR A 72 -5.59 -13.99 21.36
CA THR A 72 -5.25 -12.94 20.41
C THR A 72 -5.70 -13.30 18.99
N LEU A 73 -5.40 -14.53 18.56
CA LEU A 73 -5.84 -15.03 17.25
C LEU A 73 -7.35 -15.07 17.15
N LYS A 74 -8.04 -15.52 18.20
CA LYS A 74 -9.51 -15.49 18.27
C LYS A 74 -10.05 -14.07 18.08
N SER A 75 -9.53 -13.09 18.82
CA SER A 75 -9.99 -11.71 18.71
C SER A 75 -9.71 -11.11 17.33
N GLN A 76 -8.56 -11.41 16.73
CA GLN A 76 -8.27 -10.99 15.35
C GLN A 76 -9.26 -11.59 14.36
N TYR A 77 -9.57 -12.88 14.50
CA TYR A 77 -10.50 -13.57 13.63
C TYR A 77 -11.93 -13.01 13.75
N GLU A 78 -12.40 -12.80 14.98
CA GLU A 78 -13.74 -12.23 15.26
C GLU A 78 -13.92 -10.84 14.65
N LYS A 79 -12.88 -10.01 14.62
CA LYS A 79 -12.92 -8.65 14.04
C LYS A 79 -13.13 -8.62 12.53
N VAL A 80 -12.80 -9.71 11.82
CA VAL A 80 -12.97 -9.78 10.36
C VAL A 80 -14.44 -9.97 9.99
N PHE A 81 -15.27 -10.50 10.90
CA PHE A 81 -16.68 -10.69 10.65
C PHE A 81 -17.44 -9.37 10.81
N SER A 82 -18.19 -9.00 9.78
CA SER A 82 -19.17 -7.92 9.86
C SER A 82 -20.35 -8.35 10.74
N GLN A 83 -20.91 -7.40 11.49
CA GLN A 83 -22.19 -7.61 12.14
C GLN A 83 -23.32 -7.46 11.11
N PRO A 84 -24.35 -8.32 11.12
CA PRO A 84 -25.53 -8.16 10.28
C PRO A 84 -26.15 -6.77 10.50
N LYS A 85 -26.62 -6.14 9.43
CA LYS A 85 -27.36 -4.88 9.54
C LYS A 85 -28.69 -5.16 10.23
N GLU A 86 -29.00 -4.43 11.30
CA GLU A 86 -30.29 -4.54 12.01
C GLU A 86 -31.49 -4.30 11.08
N SER A 87 -31.33 -3.48 10.03
CA SER A 87 -32.38 -3.25 9.04
C SER A 87 -32.79 -4.50 8.23
N HIS A 88 -31.99 -5.57 8.25
CA HIS A 88 -32.27 -6.84 7.58
C HIS A 88 -32.48 -7.98 8.59
N ARG A 89 -32.66 -7.64 9.86
CA ARG A 89 -32.97 -8.62 10.89
C ARG A 89 -34.40 -9.12 10.68
N ILE A 90 -34.54 -10.43 10.59
CA ILE A 90 -35.84 -11.09 10.47
C ILE A 90 -36.28 -11.50 11.88
N ASP A 91 -37.33 -10.88 12.39
CA ASP A 91 -37.85 -11.17 13.74
C ASP A 91 -38.74 -12.44 13.78
N ASP A 92 -39.46 -12.72 12.69
CA ASP A 92 -40.29 -13.92 12.53
C ASP A 92 -39.99 -14.61 11.19
N PRO A 93 -39.18 -15.69 11.23
CA PRO A 93 -38.82 -16.45 10.03
C PRO A 93 -40.02 -17.06 9.31
N GLU A 94 -41.02 -17.56 10.03
CA GLU A 94 -42.18 -18.23 9.43
C GLU A 94 -43.02 -17.23 8.64
N PHE A 95 -43.21 -16.02 9.14
CA PHE A 95 -43.89 -14.96 8.39
C PHE A 95 -43.06 -14.48 7.19
N PHE A 96 -41.75 -14.28 7.36
CA PHE A 96 -40.88 -13.78 6.30
C PHE A 96 -40.82 -14.74 5.11
N PHE A 97 -40.58 -16.03 5.35
CA PHE A 97 -40.41 -17.03 4.29
C PHE A 97 -41.73 -17.58 3.73
N ASN A 98 -42.84 -17.51 4.47
CA ASN A 98 -44.15 -18.00 4.01
C ASN A 98 -45.13 -16.88 3.60
N SER A 99 -44.68 -15.63 3.56
CA SER A 99 -45.51 -14.54 3.04
C SER A 99 -45.93 -14.85 1.61
N THR A 100 -47.24 -14.92 1.34
CA THR A 100 -47.83 -15.37 0.06
C THR A 100 -47.70 -14.35 -1.07
N GLY A 101 -46.66 -13.51 -1.03
CA GLY A 101 -46.26 -12.66 -2.15
C GLY A 101 -45.69 -13.50 -3.27
N GLN A 102 -45.88 -13.07 -4.52
CA GLN A 102 -45.27 -13.71 -5.69
C GLN A 102 -43.79 -14.02 -5.42
N PRO A 103 -43.30 -15.24 -5.76
CA PRO A 103 -41.89 -15.55 -5.61
C PRO A 103 -41.07 -14.50 -6.38
N PRO A 104 -39.93 -14.05 -5.84
CA PRO A 104 -39.08 -13.08 -6.51
C PRO A 104 -38.76 -13.61 -7.91
N GLN A 105 -39.23 -12.91 -8.92
CA GLN A 105 -38.93 -13.25 -10.31
C GLN A 105 -37.49 -12.84 -10.58
N LEU A 106 -36.73 -13.73 -11.23
CA LEU A 106 -35.39 -13.39 -11.70
C LEU A 106 -35.57 -12.43 -12.88
N GLU A 107 -35.20 -11.17 -12.68
CA GLU A 107 -35.13 -10.16 -13.73
C GLU A 107 -33.68 -10.02 -14.19
N ASP A 108 -33.49 -9.87 -15.50
CA ASP A 108 -32.18 -9.58 -16.06
C ASP A 108 -31.73 -8.18 -15.60
N ILE A 109 -30.50 -8.10 -15.08
CA ILE A 109 -29.91 -6.82 -14.72
C ILE A 109 -29.36 -6.19 -16.00
N ASP A 110 -30.00 -5.09 -16.43
CA ASP A 110 -29.51 -4.30 -17.55
C ASP A 110 -28.42 -3.33 -17.06
N LEU A 111 -27.15 -3.71 -17.24
CA LEU A 111 -25.99 -2.90 -16.87
C LEU A 111 -25.60 -1.99 -18.03
N GLN A 112 -25.74 -0.68 -17.84
CA GLN A 112 -25.30 0.31 -18.79
C GLN A 112 -23.89 0.80 -18.45
N PRO A 113 -23.09 1.26 -19.44
CA PRO A 113 -21.74 1.78 -19.20
C PRO A 113 -21.69 2.88 -18.12
N LYS A 114 -22.76 3.67 -18.00
CA LYS A 114 -22.89 4.72 -16.98
C LYS A 114 -22.88 4.16 -15.55
N ASP A 115 -23.52 3.02 -15.31
CA ASP A 115 -23.61 2.42 -13.97
C ASP A 115 -22.24 1.96 -13.48
N ILE A 116 -21.40 1.49 -14.42
CA ILE A 116 -20.01 1.11 -14.15
C ILE A 116 -19.18 2.36 -13.84
N ILE A 117 -19.33 3.43 -14.62
CA ILE A 117 -18.61 4.69 -14.42
C ILE A 117 -18.98 5.29 -13.07
N GLU A 118 -20.27 5.32 -12.71
CA GLU A 118 -20.74 5.86 -11.43
C GLU A 118 -20.23 5.06 -10.23
N ALA A 119 -20.25 3.72 -10.32
CA ALA A 119 -19.70 2.85 -9.29
C ALA A 119 -18.18 3.01 -9.12
N ILE A 120 -17.47 3.28 -10.22
CA ILE A 120 -16.04 3.58 -10.20
C ILE A 120 -15.82 4.98 -9.60
N ASP A 121 -16.40 6.03 -10.16
CA ASP A 121 -16.20 7.43 -9.79
C ASP A 121 -16.64 7.76 -8.36
N GLY A 122 -17.71 7.13 -7.85
CA GLY A 122 -18.18 7.27 -6.47
C GLY A 122 -17.16 6.81 -5.41
N ASN A 123 -16.07 6.16 -5.82
CA ASN A 123 -15.02 5.66 -4.94
C ASN A 123 -13.62 6.22 -5.27
N TYR A 124 -13.50 7.24 -6.13
CA TYR A 124 -12.23 7.95 -6.35
C TYR A 124 -12.12 9.18 -5.44
N ILE A 125 -11.25 9.10 -4.44
CA ILE A 125 -10.52 10.28 -3.98
C ILE A 125 -9.76 10.79 -5.20
N THR A 126 -10.14 11.96 -5.71
CA THR A 126 -9.59 12.60 -6.91
C THR A 126 -8.08 12.82 -6.78
N VAL A 127 -7.28 11.88 -7.28
CA VAL A 127 -5.82 12.04 -7.48
C VAL A 127 -5.50 13.02 -8.62
N LEU A 128 -6.48 13.35 -9.47
CA LEU A 128 -6.30 14.22 -10.65
C LEU A 128 -6.29 15.73 -10.35
N SER A 129 -6.56 16.17 -9.11
CA SER A 129 -6.40 17.60 -8.73
C SER A 129 -4.94 18.00 -8.44
N ILE A 130 -3.98 17.06 -8.49
CA ILE A 130 -2.56 17.35 -8.17
C ILE A 130 -1.72 17.60 -9.43
N MET A 131 -2.25 17.36 -10.63
CA MET A 131 -1.49 17.54 -11.88
C MET A 131 -2.24 18.38 -12.91
N ASP A 132 -2.46 19.65 -12.59
CA ASP A 132 -2.58 20.69 -13.61
C ASP A 132 -2.14 22.04 -13.05
N ASN A 133 -0.88 22.42 -13.34
CA ASN A 133 -0.47 23.82 -13.33
C ASN A 133 0.59 24.05 -14.42
N PRO A 134 0.20 24.37 -15.67
CA PRO A 134 1.13 24.74 -16.71
C PRO A 134 1.18 26.27 -16.84
N SER A 135 2.05 26.93 -16.07
CA SER A 135 2.45 28.32 -16.38
C SER A 135 3.74 28.74 -15.66
N ALA A 136 4.87 28.47 -16.30
CA ALA A 136 6.06 29.32 -16.21
C ALA A 136 6.91 29.09 -17.47
N GLY A 137 6.88 30.04 -18.40
CA GLY A 137 7.56 29.96 -19.68
C GLY A 137 9.07 29.83 -19.57
N LEU A 138 9.66 28.96 -20.41
CA LEU A 138 11.09 29.02 -20.71
C LEU A 138 11.36 30.18 -21.69
N PRO A 139 12.42 30.97 -21.49
CA PRO A 139 12.84 31.96 -22.48
C PRO A 139 13.46 31.25 -23.71
N THR A 140 12.96 31.59 -24.89
CA THR A 140 13.54 31.19 -26.18
C THR A 140 14.88 31.88 -26.44
N PRO A 141 15.86 31.22 -27.09
CA PRO A 141 17.12 31.83 -27.46
C PRO A 141 16.97 32.68 -28.75
N VAL A 142 17.10 34.00 -28.65
CA VAL A 142 18.33 34.66 -29.14
C VAL A 142 18.90 34.27 -30.52
N PRO A 143 18.34 34.53 -31.72
CA PRO A 143 19.09 34.28 -32.95
C PRO A 143 20.28 35.23 -33.09
N SER A 144 21.47 34.64 -33.19
CA SER A 144 22.73 35.29 -33.59
C SER A 144 22.62 35.83 -35.01
N THR A 145 22.58 37.14 -35.19
CA THR A 145 22.84 37.80 -36.48
C THR A 145 24.30 38.27 -36.48
N GLY A 146 25.14 37.54 -37.22
CA GLY A 146 26.48 37.96 -37.57
C GLY A 146 26.50 38.52 -38.99
N ASP A 147 27.29 39.59 -39.13
CA ASP A 147 28.00 40.11 -40.30
C ASP A 147 27.23 40.62 -41.53
N GLY A 148 27.59 41.84 -41.92
CA GLY A 148 27.41 42.34 -43.29
C GLY A 148 27.21 43.84 -43.39
N ASP A 149 28.33 44.55 -43.54
CA ASP A 149 28.55 45.72 -44.40
C ASP A 149 27.62 46.95 -44.32
N GLU A 150 28.23 48.12 -44.09
CA GLU A 150 28.27 49.20 -45.09
C GLU A 150 29.06 50.43 -44.57
N GLN A 151 30.13 50.72 -45.31
CA GLN A 151 30.75 52.03 -45.65
C GLN A 151 31.03 53.07 -44.56
#